data_AF-A0A7L2RIE6-F1
#
_entry.id   AF-A0A7L2RIE6-F1
#
_cell.length_a   1.000
_cell.length_b   1.000
_cell.length_c   1.000
_cell.angle_alpha   90.00
_cell.angle_beta   90.00
_cell.angle_gamma   90.00
#
_symmetry.space_group_name_H-M   'P 1'
#
loop_
_entity.id
_entity.type
_entity.pdbx_description
1 polymer ?
#
loop_
_entity_poly.entity_id
_entity_poly.type
_entity_poly.pdbx_seq_one_letter_code
_entity_poly.pdbx_strand_id
1 'polypeptide(L)'
;FPSAFFQGQADLCGSLCYEILKCCNHRSRSTQTEASALLYFFMRKNFEFNKQKSIVRSHLQLIKAVSQLIADAGIGGSRFQHSLAIINNFANGDKQMKNVNFPAEVKDLTKRIRTVLMATAQMKEHEKDPEMLVDLQYSLANSYASTPELRRTWLESMAKIHARNGDLSEAAMCYIHIAALIAEYLKRKG
;
A
#
# COMPACT_ATOMS: atom_id res chain seq x y z
N PHE A 1 6.71 13.82 21.18
CA PHE A 1 5.62 13.37 20.29
C PHE A 1 6.06 12.66 19.00
N PRO A 2 7.13 13.08 18.27
CA PRO A 2 7.59 12.33 17.08
C PRO A 2 8.06 10.90 17.39
N SER A 3 8.70 10.70 18.55
CA SER A 3 9.17 9.40 19.02
C SER A 3 8.03 8.40 19.27
N ALA A 4 6.93 8.78 19.91
CA ALA A 4 5.81 7.85 20.12
C ALA A 4 5.15 7.39 18.81
N PHE A 5 5.14 8.23 17.76
CA PHE A 5 4.52 7.93 16.48
C PHE A 5 5.43 7.16 15.52
N PHE A 6 6.71 7.53 15.45
CA PHE A 6 7.68 6.94 14.52
C PHE A 6 8.58 5.85 15.15
N GLN A 7 8.63 5.79 16.49
CA GLN A 7 9.33 4.77 17.28
C GLN A 7 8.34 3.79 17.95
N GLY A 8 7.05 4.13 18.02
CA GLY A 8 5.98 3.29 18.59
C GLY A 8 5.43 2.21 17.64
N GLN A 9 4.35 1.56 18.09
CA GLN A 9 3.72 0.45 17.37
C GLN A 9 3.29 0.86 15.96
N ALA A 10 3.70 0.06 14.97
CA ALA A 10 3.49 0.33 13.56
C ALA A 10 1.99 0.45 13.18
N ASP A 11 1.10 -0.03 14.05
CA ASP A 11 -0.35 -0.07 13.86
C ASP A 11 -1.00 1.33 13.89
N LEU A 12 -0.50 2.27 14.71
CA LEU A 12 -1.05 3.63 14.80
C LEU A 12 -0.79 4.45 13.52
N CYS A 13 0.41 4.29 12.93
CA CYS A 13 0.71 4.85 11.62
C CYS A 13 -0.16 4.23 10.53
N GLY A 14 -0.39 2.92 10.59
CA GLY A 14 -1.24 2.19 9.65
C GLY A 14 -2.70 2.68 9.66
N SER A 15 -3.29 2.83 10.85
CA SER A 15 -4.67 3.33 11.00
C SER A 15 -4.82 4.77 10.54
N LEU A 16 -3.85 5.64 10.84
CA LEU A 16 -3.89 7.03 10.37
C LEU A 16 -3.77 7.09 8.84
N CYS A 17 -2.83 6.34 8.25
CA CYS A 17 -2.71 6.25 6.80
C CYS A 17 -4.01 5.73 6.16
N TYR A 18 -4.65 4.73 6.75
CA TYR A 18 -5.92 4.18 6.27
C TYR A 18 -7.02 5.24 6.20
N GLU A 19 -7.24 5.99 7.28
CA GLU A 19 -8.26 7.04 7.30
C GLU A 19 -7.94 8.19 6.33
N ILE A 20 -6.67 8.59 6.21
CA ILE A 20 -6.26 9.61 5.24
C ILE A 20 -6.51 9.14 3.80
N LEU A 21 -6.18 7.89 3.48
CA LEU A 21 -6.39 7.33 2.15
C LEU A 21 -7.88 7.20 1.81
N LYS A 22 -8.74 6.95 2.80
CA LYS A 22 -10.19 6.99 2.63
C LYS A 22 -10.66 8.39 2.21
N CYS A 23 -10.12 9.42 2.84
CA CYS A 23 -10.37 10.82 2.47
C CYS A 23 -9.79 11.18 1.08
N CYS A 24 -8.68 10.57 0.66
CA CYS A 24 -8.14 10.71 -0.70
C CYS A 24 -9.07 10.16 -1.80
N ASN A 25 -10.06 9.33 -1.46
CA ASN A 25 -11.09 8.87 -2.40
C ASN A 25 -12.45 9.59 -2.23
N HIS A 26 -12.50 10.63 -1.40
CA HIS A 26 -13.74 11.35 -1.11
C HIS A 26 -14.32 12.03 -2.36
N ARG A 27 -15.63 12.30 -2.40
CA ARG A 27 -16.29 12.95 -3.55
C ARG A 27 -15.90 14.43 -3.71
N SER A 28 -15.52 15.09 -2.61
CA SER A 28 -15.12 16.49 -2.60
C SER A 28 -13.64 16.66 -2.95
N ARG A 29 -13.35 17.55 -3.91
CA ARG A 29 -11.97 17.90 -4.32
C ARG A 29 -11.18 18.63 -3.23
N SER A 30 -11.84 19.43 -2.39
CA SER A 30 -11.18 20.11 -1.27
C SER A 30 -10.64 19.10 -0.27
N THR A 31 -11.49 18.15 0.15
CA THR A 31 -11.12 17.04 1.03
C THR A 31 -10.00 16.18 0.46
N GLN A 32 -10.03 15.89 -0.85
CA GLN A 32 -8.95 15.15 -1.52
C GLN A 32 -7.62 15.89 -1.45
N THR A 33 -7.64 17.21 -1.67
CA THR A 33 -6.43 18.04 -1.68
C THR A 33 -5.83 18.13 -0.27
N GLU A 34 -6.68 18.36 0.75
CA GLU A 34 -6.25 18.42 2.15
C GLU A 34 -5.72 17.07 2.64
N ALA A 35 -6.40 15.96 2.32
CA ALA A 35 -5.94 14.61 2.65
C ALA A 35 -4.61 14.28 1.96
N SER A 36 -4.46 14.66 0.69
CA SER A 36 -3.22 14.48 -0.07
C SER A 36 -2.07 15.30 0.52
N ALA A 37 -2.33 16.54 0.94
CA ALA A 37 -1.34 17.38 1.62
C ALA A 37 -0.96 16.80 2.98
N LEU A 38 -1.93 16.32 3.77
CA LEU A 38 -1.68 15.69 5.06
C LEU A 38 -0.83 14.43 4.91
N LEU A 39 -1.13 13.60 3.91
CA LEU A 39 -0.35 12.40 3.60
C LEU A 39 1.08 12.76 3.19
N TYR A 40 1.23 13.79 2.36
CA TYR A 40 2.52 14.33 1.97
C TYR A 40 3.35 14.77 3.19
N PHE A 41 2.76 15.59 4.08
CA PHE A 41 3.45 16.04 5.29
C PHE A 41 3.83 14.89 6.21
N PHE A 42 2.96 13.89 6.34
CA PHE A 42 3.26 12.69 7.10
C PHE A 42 4.47 11.93 6.54
N MET A 43 4.50 11.70 5.22
CA MET A 43 5.63 11.05 4.54
C MET A 43 6.93 11.85 4.70
N ARG A 44 6.85 13.18 4.56
CA ARG A 44 8.00 14.07 4.72
C ARG A 44 8.54 14.04 6.15
N LYS A 45 7.67 14.11 7.16
CA LYS A 45 8.06 14.03 8.57
C LYS A 45 8.66 12.67 8.92
N ASN A 46 8.16 11.59 8.33
CA ASN A 46 8.76 10.27 8.49
C ASN A 46 10.15 10.18 7.88
N PHE A 47 10.35 10.76 6.69
CA PHE A 47 11.65 10.81 6.02
C PHE A 47 12.67 11.61 6.84
N GLU A 48 12.28 12.80 7.32
CA GLU A 48 13.09 13.62 8.23
C GLU A 48 13.45 12.85 9.52
N PHE A 49 12.48 12.15 10.11
CA PHE A 49 12.69 11.34 11.32
C PHE A 49 13.67 10.17 11.09
N ASN A 50 13.64 9.55 9.92
CA ASN A 50 14.56 8.45 9.57
C ASN A 50 15.93 8.96 9.05
N LYS A 51 16.35 10.16 9.48
CA LYS A 51 17.60 10.82 9.09
C LYS A 51 17.77 10.91 7.57
N GLN A 52 16.68 11.11 6.83
CA GLN A 52 16.66 11.22 5.37
C GLN A 52 17.20 9.99 4.62
N LYS A 53 17.19 8.81 5.27
CA LYS A 53 17.72 7.59 4.67
C LYS A 53 16.70 6.80 3.87
N SER A 54 15.45 6.71 4.34
CA SER A 54 14.35 6.12 3.59
C SER A 54 13.00 6.25 4.31
N ILE A 55 11.90 6.17 3.55
CA ILE A 55 10.53 6.03 4.05
C ILE A 55 10.07 4.57 4.25
N VAL A 56 10.95 3.55 4.24
CA VAL A 56 10.56 2.11 4.25
C VAL A 56 9.42 1.76 5.25
N ARG A 57 9.47 2.28 6.47
CA ARG A 57 8.46 1.97 7.51
C ARG A 57 7.09 2.59 7.17
N SER A 58 7.06 3.78 6.60
CA SER A 58 5.82 4.39 6.06
C SER A 58 5.38 3.74 4.76
N HIS A 59 6.31 3.29 3.94
CA HIS A 59 6.05 2.61 2.68
C HIS A 59 5.28 1.30 2.91
N LEU A 60 5.71 0.48 3.88
CA LEU A 60 5.04 -0.76 4.27
C LEU A 60 3.62 -0.48 4.84
N GLN A 61 3.49 0.49 5.74
CA GLN A 61 2.20 0.84 6.34
C GLN A 61 1.24 1.47 5.33
N LEU A 62 1.74 2.30 4.40
CA LEU A 62 0.92 2.92 3.38
C LEU A 62 0.41 1.88 2.38
N ILE A 63 1.25 0.94 1.94
CA ILE A 63 0.81 -0.14 1.05
C ILE A 63 -0.17 -1.08 1.76
N LYS A 64 0.06 -1.40 3.04
CA LYS A 64 -0.89 -2.15 3.88
C LYS A 64 -2.24 -1.44 3.96
N ALA A 65 -2.22 -0.15 4.29
CA ALA A 65 -3.42 0.67 4.40
C ALA A 65 -4.15 0.78 3.06
N VAL A 66 -3.45 1.00 1.95
CA VAL A 66 -4.01 1.00 0.60
C VAL A 66 -4.66 -0.35 0.28
N SER A 67 -3.97 -1.46 0.53
CA SER A 67 -4.49 -2.81 0.22
C SER A 67 -5.77 -3.11 1.01
N GLN A 68 -5.78 -2.78 2.31
CA GLN A 68 -6.97 -2.92 3.17
C GLN A 68 -8.12 -2.02 2.70
N LEU A 69 -7.80 -0.80 2.26
CA LEU A 69 -8.79 0.17 1.79
C LEU A 69 -9.40 -0.21 0.44
N ILE A 70 -8.63 -0.84 -0.45
CA ILE A 70 -9.16 -1.44 -1.67
C ILE A 70 -10.15 -2.56 -1.33
N ALA A 71 -9.78 -3.41 -0.36
CA ALA A 71 -10.63 -4.51 0.12
C ALA A 71 -11.93 -4.04 0.79
N ASP A 72 -11.88 -2.95 1.54
CA ASP A 72 -13.01 -2.45 2.32
C ASP A 72 -13.89 -1.42 1.58
N ALA A 73 -13.32 -0.65 0.65
CA ALA A 73 -14.01 0.49 0.03
C ALA A 73 -13.94 0.54 -1.51
N GLY A 74 -13.33 -0.46 -2.17
CA GLY A 74 -13.31 -0.54 -3.64
C GLY A 74 -12.61 0.66 -4.29
N ILE A 75 -11.46 1.05 -3.75
CA ILE A 75 -10.71 2.24 -4.19
C ILE A 75 -9.87 1.91 -5.42
N GLY A 76 -9.81 2.82 -6.39
CA GLY A 76 -9.10 2.60 -7.67
C GLY A 76 -9.49 3.54 -8.81
N GLY A 77 -10.62 4.25 -8.66
CA GLY A 77 -11.10 5.20 -9.66
C GLY A 77 -10.24 6.46 -9.84
N SER A 78 -10.61 7.27 -10.85
CA SER A 78 -9.93 8.51 -11.24
C SER A 78 -9.70 9.51 -10.09
N ARG A 79 -10.58 9.49 -9.07
CA ARG A 79 -10.48 10.31 -7.85
C ARG A 79 -9.22 10.01 -7.05
N PHE A 80 -8.97 8.73 -6.78
CA PHE A 80 -7.80 8.34 -6.01
C PHE A 80 -6.51 8.55 -6.82
N GLN A 81 -6.56 8.31 -8.14
CA GLN A 81 -5.45 8.62 -9.04
C GLN A 81 -5.10 10.12 -9.04
N HIS A 82 -6.10 10.99 -8.97
CA HIS A 82 -5.92 12.43 -8.85
C HIS A 82 -5.22 12.80 -7.53
N SER A 83 -5.66 12.24 -6.39
CA SER A 83 -5.00 12.44 -5.10
C SER A 83 -3.53 12.00 -5.11
N LEU A 84 -3.21 10.86 -5.74
CA LEU A 84 -1.81 10.42 -5.93
C LEU A 84 -1.00 11.41 -6.80
N ALA A 85 -1.62 12.06 -7.78
CA ALA A 85 -0.96 13.08 -8.58
C ALA A 85 -0.68 14.36 -7.77
N ILE A 86 -1.62 14.78 -6.91
CA ILE A 86 -1.44 15.91 -5.99
C ILE A 86 -0.24 15.66 -5.06
N ILE A 87 -0.13 14.46 -4.48
CA ILE A 87 0.99 14.07 -3.60
C ILE A 87 2.34 14.18 -4.34
N ASN A 88 2.39 13.68 -5.58
CA ASN A 88 3.59 13.79 -6.42
C ASN A 88 3.95 15.25 -6.73
N ASN A 89 2.94 16.10 -6.99
CA ASN A 89 3.16 17.52 -7.23
C ASN A 89 3.72 18.24 -6.00
N PHE A 90 3.22 17.92 -4.79
CA PHE A 90 3.80 18.44 -3.55
C PHE A 90 5.26 18.01 -3.37
N ALA A 91 5.58 16.74 -3.62
CA ALA A 91 6.96 16.25 -3.51
C ALA A 91 7.92 16.89 -4.52
N ASN A 92 7.48 17.12 -5.77
CA ASN A 92 8.28 17.79 -6.78
C ASN A 92 8.43 19.30 -6.55
N GLY A 93 7.42 19.93 -5.94
CA GLY A 93 7.38 21.36 -5.64
C GLY A 93 8.17 21.75 -4.38
N ASP A 94 8.47 20.81 -3.49
CA ASP A 94 9.17 21.07 -2.23
C ASP A 94 10.67 21.32 -2.45
N LYS A 95 11.03 22.61 -2.48
CA LYS A 95 12.41 23.07 -2.67
C LYS A 95 13.37 22.56 -1.59
N GLN A 96 12.90 22.32 -0.36
CA GLN A 96 13.74 21.83 0.74
C GLN A 96 14.06 20.34 0.58
N MET A 97 13.22 19.61 -0.14
CA MET A 97 13.38 18.16 -0.37
C MET A 97 13.92 17.82 -1.77
N LYS A 98 14.16 18.80 -2.65
CA LYS A 98 14.65 18.59 -4.02
C LYS A 98 16.02 17.91 -4.11
N ASN A 99 16.91 18.17 -3.15
CA ASN A 99 18.30 17.68 -3.16
C ASN A 99 18.46 16.35 -2.43
N VAL A 100 17.39 15.77 -1.91
CA VAL A 100 17.39 14.48 -1.21
C VAL A 100 16.53 13.47 -1.99
N ASN A 101 16.69 12.18 -1.73
CA ASN A 101 16.00 11.11 -2.48
C ASN A 101 14.47 11.03 -2.21
N PHE A 102 13.90 11.99 -1.48
CA PHE A 102 12.51 11.96 -1.05
C PHE A 102 11.50 12.00 -2.23
N PRO A 103 11.62 12.88 -3.25
CA PRO A 103 10.67 12.89 -4.36
C PRO A 103 10.70 11.58 -5.16
N ALA A 104 11.85 10.93 -5.28
CA ALA A 104 11.98 9.63 -5.92
C ALA A 104 11.27 8.53 -5.12
N GLU A 105 11.44 8.49 -3.79
CA GLU A 105 10.74 7.52 -2.94
C GLU A 105 9.21 7.74 -2.93
N VAL A 106 8.73 8.99 -2.95
CA VAL A 106 7.30 9.30 -3.10
C VAL A 106 6.78 8.80 -4.44
N LYS A 107 7.51 9.05 -5.53
CA LYS A 107 7.14 8.59 -6.88
C LYS A 107 7.07 7.07 -6.95
N ASP A 108 8.07 6.37 -6.43
CA ASP A 108 8.09 4.90 -6.41
C ASP A 108 6.96 4.32 -5.56
N LEU A 109 6.66 4.92 -4.41
CA LEU A 109 5.54 4.51 -3.58
C LEU A 109 4.21 4.68 -4.31
N THR A 110 3.97 5.85 -4.92
CA THR A 110 2.73 6.07 -5.68
C THR A 110 2.63 5.14 -6.89
N LYS A 111 3.74 4.80 -7.55
CA LYS A 111 3.76 3.81 -8.63
C LYS A 111 3.34 2.42 -8.12
N ARG A 112 3.91 1.98 -7.00
CA ARG A 112 3.54 0.69 -6.38
C ARG A 112 2.08 0.64 -5.98
N ILE A 113 1.55 1.72 -5.39
CA ILE A 113 0.12 1.86 -5.07
C ILE A 113 -0.73 1.70 -6.33
N ARG A 114 -0.38 2.37 -7.44
CA ARG A 114 -1.10 2.21 -8.72
C ARG A 114 -1.05 0.78 -9.23
N THR A 115 0.09 0.11 -9.14
CA THR A 115 0.21 -1.30 -9.51
C THR A 115 -0.72 -2.19 -8.69
N VAL A 116 -0.85 -1.96 -7.37
CA VAL A 116 -1.82 -2.71 -6.54
C VAL A 116 -3.25 -2.45 -6.97
N LEU A 117 -3.61 -1.19 -7.21
CA LEU A 117 -4.97 -0.82 -7.63
C LEU A 117 -5.32 -1.50 -8.96
N MET A 118 -4.40 -1.45 -9.93
CA MET A 118 -4.60 -2.10 -11.23
C MET A 118 -4.69 -3.61 -11.10
N ALA A 119 -3.77 -4.25 -10.37
CA ALA A 119 -3.83 -5.69 -10.15
C ALA A 119 -5.13 -6.10 -9.45
N THR A 120 -5.58 -5.36 -8.43
CA THR A 120 -6.82 -5.69 -7.71
C THR A 120 -8.06 -5.48 -8.59
N ALA A 121 -8.05 -4.47 -9.47
CA ALA A 121 -9.13 -4.27 -10.44
C ALA A 121 -9.16 -5.39 -11.49
N GLN A 122 -8.01 -5.76 -12.05
CA GLN A 122 -7.89 -6.86 -13.00
C GLN A 122 -8.31 -8.19 -12.38
N MET A 123 -7.94 -8.44 -11.12
CA MET A 123 -8.37 -9.63 -10.42
C MET A 123 -9.89 -9.70 -10.27
N LYS A 124 -10.54 -8.57 -9.98
CA LYS A 124 -12.01 -8.51 -9.93
C LYS A 124 -12.65 -8.76 -11.31
N GLU A 125 -12.06 -8.21 -12.38
CA GLU A 125 -12.55 -8.41 -13.75
C GLU A 125 -12.39 -9.87 -14.23
N HIS A 126 -11.33 -10.54 -13.78
CA HIS A 126 -11.01 -11.93 -14.11
C HIS A 126 -11.44 -12.93 -13.04
N GLU A 127 -12.39 -12.60 -12.14
CA GLU A 127 -12.87 -13.52 -11.09
C GLU A 127 -13.35 -14.89 -11.63
N LYS A 128 -13.73 -14.96 -12.91
CA LYS A 128 -14.18 -16.19 -13.59
C LYS A 128 -13.10 -16.91 -14.40
N ASP A 129 -11.87 -16.40 -14.39
CA ASP A 129 -10.72 -16.94 -15.11
C ASP A 129 -9.59 -17.29 -14.11
N PRO A 130 -9.59 -18.54 -13.59
CA PRO A 130 -8.66 -18.95 -12.55
C PRO A 130 -7.19 -18.94 -12.98
N GLU A 131 -6.87 -19.15 -14.27
CA GLU A 131 -5.48 -19.06 -14.76
C GLU A 131 -4.98 -17.61 -14.73
N MET A 132 -5.77 -16.68 -15.27
CA MET A 132 -5.41 -15.26 -15.26
C MET A 132 -5.32 -14.68 -13.83
N LEU A 133 -6.19 -15.13 -12.92
CA LEU A 133 -6.12 -14.75 -11.51
C LEU A 133 -4.79 -15.15 -10.87
N VAL A 134 -4.36 -16.39 -11.10
CA VAL A 134 -3.10 -16.90 -10.54
C VAL A 134 -1.91 -16.13 -11.11
N ASP A 135 -1.90 -15.82 -12.40
CA ASP A 135 -0.84 -15.03 -13.02
C ASP A 135 -0.79 -13.58 -12.50
N LEU A 136 -1.94 -12.95 -12.29
CA LEU A 136 -2.04 -11.61 -11.69
C LEU A 136 -1.57 -11.62 -10.23
N GLN A 137 -1.97 -12.61 -9.46
CA GLN A 137 -1.52 -12.82 -8.08
C GLN A 137 -0.01 -13.04 -8.02
N TYR A 138 0.53 -13.87 -8.91
CA TYR A 138 1.94 -14.15 -9.01
C TYR A 138 2.75 -12.91 -9.40
N SER A 139 2.30 -12.18 -10.42
CA SER A 139 2.92 -10.93 -10.88
C SER A 139 3.00 -9.89 -9.76
N LEU A 140 1.90 -9.70 -9.03
CA LEU A 140 1.90 -8.76 -7.91
C LEU A 140 2.76 -9.27 -6.74
N ALA A 141 2.68 -10.55 -6.40
CA ALA A 141 3.54 -11.16 -5.39
C ALA A 141 5.03 -11.03 -5.73
N ASN A 142 5.40 -11.15 -7.01
CA ASN A 142 6.76 -10.97 -7.49
C ASN A 142 7.22 -9.50 -7.43
N SER A 143 6.30 -8.55 -7.67
CA SER A 143 6.58 -7.11 -7.45
C SER A 143 6.94 -6.78 -5.99
N TYR A 144 6.52 -7.64 -5.07
CA TYR A 144 6.82 -7.60 -3.63
C TYR A 144 7.91 -8.58 -3.19
N ALA A 145 8.59 -9.28 -4.10
CA ALA A 145 9.61 -10.29 -3.76
C ALA A 145 10.76 -9.71 -2.91
N SER A 146 11.04 -8.41 -3.03
CA SER A 146 12.03 -7.70 -2.23
C SER A 146 11.55 -7.37 -0.79
N THR A 147 10.31 -7.67 -0.42
CA THR A 147 9.75 -7.37 0.91
C THR A 147 8.71 -8.43 1.31
N PRO A 148 9.13 -9.51 2.01
CA PRO A 148 8.24 -10.61 2.41
C PRO A 148 7.03 -10.15 3.23
N GLU A 149 7.21 -9.14 4.09
CA GLU A 149 6.13 -8.58 4.92
C GLU A 149 4.99 -7.94 4.10
N LEU A 150 5.33 -7.33 2.95
CA LEU A 150 4.34 -6.79 2.01
C LEU A 150 3.53 -7.91 1.36
N ARG A 151 4.22 -8.95 0.88
CA ARG A 151 3.58 -10.10 0.24
C ARG A 151 2.62 -10.81 1.19
N ARG A 152 3.01 -11.01 2.46
CA ARG A 152 2.13 -11.57 3.49
C ARG A 152 0.89 -10.72 3.72
N THR A 153 1.07 -9.42 3.96
CA THR A 153 -0.04 -8.50 4.25
C THR A 153 -1.06 -8.46 3.11
N TRP A 154 -0.58 -8.50 1.87
CA TRP A 154 -1.44 -8.51 0.70
C TRP A 154 -2.24 -9.80 0.58
N LEU A 155 -1.60 -10.97 0.75
CA LEU A 155 -2.28 -12.27 0.79
C LEU A 155 -3.31 -12.33 1.92
N GLU A 156 -3.04 -11.72 3.09
CA GLU A 156 -4.01 -11.64 4.20
C GLU A 156 -5.23 -10.78 3.83
N SER A 157 -5.01 -9.66 3.14
CA SER A 157 -6.11 -8.80 2.65
C SER A 157 -6.94 -9.53 1.59
N MET A 158 -6.30 -10.27 0.71
CA MET A 158 -6.95 -11.05 -0.34
C MET A 158 -7.78 -12.20 0.21
N ALA A 159 -7.24 -12.94 1.18
CA ALA A 159 -7.96 -14.00 1.86
C ALA A 159 -9.26 -13.48 2.49
N LYS A 160 -9.24 -12.28 3.07
CA LYS A 160 -10.43 -11.62 3.61
C LYS A 160 -11.45 -11.25 2.54
N ILE A 161 -11.01 -10.79 1.36
CA ILE A 161 -11.91 -10.48 0.24
C ILE A 161 -12.59 -11.75 -0.24
N HIS A 162 -11.82 -12.81 -0.53
CA HIS A 162 -12.35 -14.09 -0.98
C HIS A 162 -13.30 -14.70 0.05
N ALA A 163 -12.95 -14.65 1.33
CA ALA A 163 -13.84 -15.10 2.40
C ALA A 163 -15.16 -14.31 2.48
N ARG A 164 -15.15 -12.99 2.20
CA ARG A 164 -16.37 -12.17 2.14
C ARG A 164 -17.22 -12.46 0.90
N ASN A 165 -16.60 -12.81 -0.21
CA ASN A 165 -17.29 -13.15 -1.46
C ASN A 165 -17.86 -14.58 -1.47
N GLY A 166 -17.46 -15.43 -0.50
CA GLY A 166 -17.83 -16.85 -0.45
C GLY A 166 -16.84 -17.78 -1.17
N ASP A 167 -15.76 -17.23 -1.69
CA ASP A 167 -14.68 -17.90 -2.42
C ASP A 167 -13.71 -18.59 -1.43
N LEU A 168 -14.18 -19.64 -0.75
CA LEU A 168 -13.43 -20.26 0.35
C LEU A 168 -12.14 -20.95 -0.13
N SER A 169 -12.12 -21.47 -1.36
CA SER A 169 -10.95 -22.14 -1.94
C SER A 169 -9.81 -21.14 -2.20
N GLU A 170 -10.14 -19.97 -2.71
CA GLU A 170 -9.23 -18.87 -3.02
C GLU A 170 -8.70 -18.23 -1.74
N ALA A 171 -9.56 -18.10 -0.72
CA ALA A 171 -9.15 -17.69 0.62
C ALA A 171 -8.15 -18.69 1.23
N ALA A 172 -8.43 -19.99 1.14
CA ALA A 172 -7.52 -21.04 1.61
C ALA A 172 -6.18 -21.02 0.88
N MET A 173 -6.17 -20.84 -0.44
CA MET A 173 -4.95 -20.70 -1.24
C MET A 173 -4.09 -19.52 -0.80
N CYS A 174 -4.71 -18.36 -0.50
CA CYS A 174 -3.99 -17.22 0.04
C CYS A 174 -3.26 -17.55 1.36
N TYR A 175 -3.92 -18.30 2.26
CA TYR A 175 -3.30 -18.75 3.51
C TYR A 175 -2.18 -19.77 3.29
N ILE A 176 -2.32 -20.68 2.32
CA ILE A 176 -1.26 -21.62 1.93
C ILE A 176 -0.03 -20.86 1.41
N HIS A 177 -0.23 -19.85 0.56
CA HIS A 177 0.87 -18.99 0.09
C HIS A 177 1.54 -18.20 1.21
N ILE A 178 0.78 -17.74 2.22
CA ILE A 178 1.36 -17.10 3.42
C ILE A 178 2.22 -18.09 4.20
N ALA A 179 1.71 -19.30 4.43
CA ALA A 179 2.44 -20.34 5.14
C ALA A 179 3.74 -20.72 4.41
N ALA A 180 3.69 -20.88 3.09
CA ALA A 180 4.87 -21.14 2.26
C ALA A 180 5.90 -20.01 2.35
N LEU A 181 5.46 -18.75 2.30
CA LEU A 181 6.32 -17.59 2.46
C LEU A 181 7.03 -17.57 3.83
N ILE A 182 6.30 -17.86 4.91
CA ILE A 182 6.87 -17.93 6.26
C ILE A 182 7.86 -19.10 6.37
N ALA A 183 7.52 -20.26 5.80
CA ALA A 183 8.39 -21.43 5.79
C ALA A 183 9.72 -21.17 5.06
N GLU A 184 9.68 -20.52 3.88
CA GLU A 184 10.89 -20.12 3.16
C GLU A 184 11.74 -19.12 3.97
N TYR A 185 11.11 -18.16 4.63
CA TYR A 185 11.80 -17.18 5.46
C TYR A 185 12.51 -17.84 6.65
N LEU A 186 11.85 -18.77 7.33
CA LEU A 186 12.43 -19.54 8.43
C LEU A 186 13.58 -20.43 7.94
N LYS A 187 13.45 -21.07 6.78
CA LYS A 187 14.50 -21.91 6.17
C LYS A 187 15.75 -21.12 5.78
N ARG A 188 15.63 -19.84 5.43
CA ARG A 188 16.80 -18.98 5.10
C ARG A 188 17.48 -18.39 6.34
N LYS A 189 16.81 -18.43 7.49
CA LYS A 189 17.32 -17.90 8.78
C LYS A 189 17.85 -18.98 9.72
N GLY A 190 17.49 -20.25 9.49
CA GLY A 190 18.14 -21.41 10.11
C GLY A 190 19.31 -21.88 9.27
#